data_AF-A0A2N0RCE2-F1
#
_entry.id   AF-A0A2N0RCE2-F1
#
_cell.length_a   1.000
_cell.length_b   1.000
_cell.length_c   1.000
_cell.angle_alpha   90.00
_cell.angle_beta   90.00
_cell.angle_gamma   90.00
#
_symmetry.space_group_name_H-M   'P 1'
#
loop_
_entity.id
_entity.type
_entity.pdbx_description
1 polymer ?
#
loop_
_entity_poly.entity_id
_entity_poly.type
_entity_poly.pdbx_seq_one_letter_code
_entity_poly.pdbx_strand_id
1 'polypeptide(L)'
;FKSQRYNTCKNSCVAFTSLYENLVNCPICDENRFDNNSKPVNRTFFFSLKERLIIQYKNKERAEELQYRNTYFQNKKEKELYADICDGL
;
A
#
# COMPACT_ATOMS: atom_id res chain seq x y z
N PHE A 1 11.15 -11.09 -7.07
CA PHE A 1 9.90 -10.60 -6.46
C PHE A 1 8.76 -11.04 -7.34
N LYS A 2 7.73 -11.70 -6.81
CA LYS A 2 6.59 -12.18 -7.57
C LYS A 2 5.39 -11.31 -7.23
N SER A 3 4.98 -10.47 -8.19
CA SER A 3 3.78 -9.68 -8.03
C SER A 3 2.55 -10.59 -8.10
N GLN A 4 1.59 -10.31 -7.22
CA GLN A 4 0.24 -10.86 -7.26
C GLN A 4 -0.65 -9.89 -8.00
N ARG A 5 -1.55 -10.40 -8.84
CA ARG A 5 -2.44 -9.58 -9.67
C ARG A 5 -3.86 -9.79 -9.19
N TYR A 6 -4.51 -8.70 -8.82
CA TYR A 6 -5.89 -8.70 -8.37
C TYR A 6 -6.76 -7.87 -9.32
N ASN A 7 -8.02 -8.28 -9.47
CA ASN A 7 -8.99 -7.48 -10.20
C ASN A 7 -9.38 -6.30 -9.31
N THR A 8 -9.52 -5.12 -9.91
CA THR A 8 -9.82 -3.89 -9.19
C THR A 8 -11.01 -3.21 -9.85
N CYS A 9 -11.78 -2.46 -9.09
CA CYS A 9 -12.84 -1.61 -9.64
C CYS A 9 -12.26 -0.66 -10.71
N LYS A 10 -13.05 -0.36 -11.75
CA LYS A 10 -12.73 0.63 -12.80
C LYS A 10 -12.29 1.97 -12.21
N ASN A 11 -12.95 2.41 -11.13
CA ASN A 11 -12.68 3.66 -10.43
C ASN A 11 -11.72 3.48 -9.24
N SER A 12 -11.02 2.34 -9.16
CA SER A 12 -10.04 2.02 -8.11
C SER A 12 -10.58 2.04 -6.66
N CYS A 13 -11.90 1.97 -6.47
CA CYS A 13 -12.52 2.02 -5.14
C CYS A 13 -12.13 0.83 -4.26
N VAL A 14 -12.11 -0.38 -4.84
CA VAL A 14 -11.77 -1.63 -4.13
C VAL A 14 -10.97 -2.58 -5.03
N ALA A 15 -10.16 -3.42 -4.40
CA ALA A 15 -9.64 -4.65 -5.01
C ALA A 15 -10.59 -5.82 -4.68
N PHE A 16 -11.00 -6.58 -5.68
CA PHE A 16 -11.88 -7.74 -5.53
C PHE A 16 -11.10 -8.94 -5.00
N THR A 17 -10.87 -8.91 -3.69
CA THR A 17 -10.11 -9.90 -2.90
C THR A 17 -10.89 -10.26 -1.64
N SER A 18 -10.62 -11.42 -1.05
CA SER A 18 -11.22 -11.86 0.21
C SER A 18 -12.75 -11.67 0.24
N LEU A 19 -13.26 -10.77 1.07
CA LEU A 19 -14.71 -10.49 1.22
C LEU A 19 -15.38 -10.04 -0.08
N TYR A 20 -14.62 -9.50 -1.03
CA TYR A 20 -15.11 -9.01 -2.32
C TYR A 20 -14.79 -9.95 -3.48
N GLU A 21 -14.23 -11.13 -3.22
CA GLU A 21 -13.76 -12.05 -4.28
C GLU A 21 -14.88 -12.50 -5.22
N ASN A 22 -16.08 -12.71 -4.69
CA ASN A 22 -17.24 -13.18 -5.45
C ASN A 22 -18.15 -12.06 -5.96
N LEU A 23 -17.82 -10.79 -5.70
CA LEU A 23 -18.62 -9.67 -6.18
C LEU A 23 -18.39 -9.43 -7.68
N VAL A 24 -19.48 -9.19 -8.39
CA VAL A 24 -19.50 -8.76 -9.80
C VAL A 24 -19.52 -7.24 -9.90
N ASN A 25 -20.18 -6.56 -8.96
CA ASN A 25 -20.28 -5.10 -8.93
C ASN A 25 -19.50 -4.54 -7.74
N CYS A 26 -18.95 -3.34 -7.91
CA CYS A 26 -18.26 -2.63 -6.84
C CYS A 26 -19.25 -2.24 -5.74
N PRO A 27 -19.01 -2.57 -4.45
CA PRO A 27 -19.92 -2.21 -3.37
C PRO A 27 -19.97 -0.70 -3.07
N ILE A 28 -19.07 0.10 -3.65
CA ILE A 28 -18.97 1.55 -3.42
C ILE A 28 -19.61 2.35 -4.55
N CYS A 29 -19.34 1.99 -5.81
CA CYS A 29 -19.78 2.76 -6.97
C CYS A 29 -20.63 1.97 -7.97
N ASP A 30 -20.99 0.73 -7.63
CA ASP A 30 -21.83 -0.21 -8.41
C ASP A 30 -21.33 -0.59 -9.82
N GLU A 31 -20.17 -0.06 -10.23
CA GLU A 31 -19.53 -0.40 -11.50
C GLU A 31 -19.22 -1.89 -11.62
N ASN A 32 -19.41 -2.44 -12.82
CA ASN A 32 -19.14 -3.83 -13.11
C ASN A 32 -17.62 -4.10 -13.09
N ARG A 33 -17.24 -5.22 -12.46
CA ARG A 33 -15.88 -5.73 -12.41
C ARG A 33 -15.37 -6.19 -13.77
N PHE A 34 -16.25 -6.68 -14.63
CA PHE A 34 -15.94 -7.29 -15.91
C PHE A 34 -16.48 -6.47 -17.10
N ASP A 35 -15.77 -6.55 -18.22
CA ASP A 35 -16.21 -6.00 -19.50
C ASP A 35 -17.16 -6.96 -20.24
N ASN A 36 -17.63 -6.55 -21.41
CA ASN A 36 -18.52 -7.35 -22.25
C ASN A 36 -17.90 -8.70 -22.71
N ASN A 37 -16.58 -8.86 -22.60
CA ASN A 37 -15.85 -10.10 -22.92
C ASN A 37 -15.56 -10.94 -21.66
N SER A 38 -16.23 -10.66 -20.53
CA SER A 38 -16.00 -11.30 -19.23
C SER A 38 -14.56 -11.14 -18.70
N LYS A 39 -13.82 -10.12 -19.16
CA LYS A 39 -12.48 -9.81 -18.66
C LYS A 39 -12.56 -8.72 -17.59
N PRO A 40 -11.77 -8.81 -16.50
CA PRO A 40 -11.69 -7.76 -15.51
C PRO A 40 -11.33 -6.41 -16.16
N VAL A 41 -12.14 -5.38 -15.89
CA VAL A 41 -11.98 -4.03 -16.45
C VAL A 41 -10.65 -3.42 -16.02
N ASN A 42 -10.25 -3.63 -14.76
CA ASN A 42 -8.98 -3.16 -14.24
C ASN A 42 -8.28 -4.24 -13.39
N ARG A 43 -6.94 -4.17 -13.34
CA ARG A 43 -6.11 -5.07 -12.54
C ARG A 43 -4.97 -4.29 -11.89
N THR A 44 -4.75 -4.53 -10.60
CA THR A 44 -3.65 -3.93 -9.84
C THR A 44 -2.66 -5.00 -9.41
N PHE A 45 -1.37 -4.65 -9.46
CA PHE A 45 -0.29 -5.52 -9.03
C PHE A 45 0.12 -5.18 -7.60
N PHE A 46 0.28 -6.22 -6.78
CA PHE A 46 0.69 -6.10 -5.40
C PHE A 46 1.87 -7.01 -5.13
N PHE A 47 2.86 -6.49 -4.42
CA PHE A 47 3.89 -7.30 -3.80
C PHE A 47 3.48 -7.63 -2.36
N SER A 48 3.85 -8.81 -1.88
CA SER A 48 3.69 -9.11 -0.45
C SER A 48 4.41 -8.06 0.40
N LEU A 49 3.97 -7.85 1.65
CA LEU A 49 4.60 -6.86 2.53
C LEU A 49 6.10 -7.13 2.69
N LYS A 50 6.49 -8.40 2.87
CA LYS A 50 7.88 -8.84 2.95
C LYS A 50 8.67 -8.42 1.71
N GLU A 51 8.14 -8.67 0.52
CA GLU A 51 8.83 -8.29 -0.73
C GLU A 51 8.94 -6.78 -0.89
N ARG A 52 7.89 -6.01 -0.55
CA ARG A 52 7.94 -4.55 -0.57
C ARG A 52 9.03 -4.01 0.35
N LEU A 53 9.16 -4.57 1.54
CA LEU A 53 10.22 -4.18 2.48
C LEU A 53 11.60 -4.53 1.93
N ILE A 54 11.80 -5.75 1.41
CA ILE A 54 13.08 -6.14 0.80
C ILE A 54 13.43 -5.21 -0.38
N ILE A 55 12.47 -4.89 -1.25
CA ILE A 55 12.70 -3.97 -2.38
C ILE A 55 13.11 -2.59 -1.88
N GLN A 56 12.40 -2.03 -0.90
CA GLN A 56 12.70 -0.71 -0.37
C GLN A 56 14.07 -0.66 0.30
N TYR A 57 14.42 -1.66 1.12
CA TYR A 57 15.72 -1.71 1.80
C TYR A 57 16.90 -2.07 0.89
N LYS A 58 16.65 -2.59 -0.32
CA LYS A 58 17.71 -2.78 -1.34
C LYS A 58 18.15 -1.48 -1.98
N ASN A 59 17.32 -0.44 -1.99
CA ASN A 59 17.70 0.89 -2.44
C ASN A 59 18.30 1.66 -1.26
N LYS A 60 19.54 2.13 -1.41
CA LYS A 60 20.29 2.79 -0.34
C LYS A 60 19.59 4.05 0.19
N GLU A 61 19.25 4.98 -0.70
CA GLU A 61 18.58 6.25 -0.35
C GLU A 61 17.26 5.98 0.36
N ARG A 62 16.45 5.05 -0.17
CA ARG A 62 15.18 4.66 0.45
C ARG A 62 15.36 4.01 1.82
N ALA A 63 16.40 3.19 1.98
CA ALA A 63 16.72 2.57 3.26
C ALA A 63 17.14 3.60 4.33
N GLU A 64 17.81 4.68 3.91
CA GLU A 64 18.17 5.80 4.79
C GLU A 64 16.92 6.59 5.20
N GLU A 65 16.00 6.89 4.27
CA GLU A 65 14.71 7.54 4.57
C GLU A 65 13.87 6.73 5.57
N LEU A 66 13.80 5.41 5.40
CA LEU A 66 13.03 4.52 6.27
C LEU A 66 13.59 4.43 7.69
N GLN A 67 14.82 4.89 7.92
CA GLN A 67 15.42 4.98 9.25
C GLN A 67 15.12 6.30 9.96
N TYR A 68 14.32 7.20 9.36
CA TYR A 68 13.99 8.52 9.89
C TYR A 68 13.76 8.54 11.41
N ARG A 69 12.83 7.71 11.92
CA ARG A 69 12.47 7.74 13.35
C ARG A 69 13.61 7.26 14.24
N ASN A 70 14.37 6.25 13.81
CA ASN A 70 15.55 5.79 14.55
C ASN A 70 16.62 6.89 14.60
N THR A 71 16.93 7.49 13.45
CA THR A 71 17.89 8.60 13.36
C THR A 71 17.43 9.80 14.18
N TYR A 72 16.14 10.12 14.17
CA TYR A 72 15.55 11.17 14.99
C TYR A 72 15.77 10.90 16.49
N PHE A 73 15.46 9.70 16.98
CA PHE A 73 15.66 9.35 18.40
C PHE A 73 17.13 9.44 18.82
N GLN A 74 18.06 8.93 18.00
CA GLN A 74 19.49 8.98 18.31
C GLN A 74 20.02 10.43 18.37
N ASN A 75 19.43 11.33 17.60
CA ASN A 75 19.84 12.74 17.52
C ASN A 75 18.98 13.68 18.37
N LYS A 76 17.94 13.17 19.05
CA LYS A 76 17.01 13.98 19.84
C LYS A 76 17.75 14.57 21.02
N LYS A 77 17.87 15.90 21.03
CA LYS A 77 18.33 16.65 22.21
C LYS A 77 17.13 16.79 23.14
N GLU A 78 17.33 16.49 24.43
CA GLU A 78 16.29 16.40 25.47
C GLU A 78 15.34 17.61 25.63
N LYS A 79 15.57 18.72 24.91
CA LYS A 79 14.95 20.03 25.18
C LYS A 79 13.63 20.30 24.46
N GLU A 80 13.21 19.49 23.50
CA GLU A 80 11.97 19.75 22.75
C GLU A 80 10.93 18.65 22.98
N LEU A 81 9.86 19.02 23.69
CA LEU A 81 8.78 18.13 24.12
C LEU A 81 7.98 17.55 22.93
N TYR A 82 7.83 18.34 21.85
CA TYR A 82 7.08 17.98 20.64
C TYR A 82 7.81 18.47 19.37
N ALA A 83 8.96 17.89 19.06
CA ALA A 83 9.77 18.30 17.90
C ALA A 83 9.46 17.51 16.61
N ASP A 84 8.78 16.38 16.73
CA ASP A 84 8.32 15.56 15.61
C ASP A 84 6.83 15.21 15.74
N ILE A 85 6.15 14.97 14.62
CA ILE A 85 4.73 14.59 14.57
C ILE A 85 4.45 13.31 15.37
N CYS A 86 5.46 12.44 15.52
CA CYS A 86 5.35 11.20 16.29
C CYS A 86 5.64 11.37 17.79
N ASP A 87 5.91 12.58 18.28
CA ASP A 87 6.13 12.86 19.71
C ASP A 87 4.83 13.16 20.47
N GLY A 88 3.74 13.43 19.76
CA GLY A 88 2.45 13.88 20.31
C GLY A 88 1.52 12.77 20.83
N LEU A 89 2.04 11.73 21.49
CA LEU A 89 1.24 10.66 22.11
C LEU A 89 1.27 10.73 23.64
#